data_AF-A0A3D4PGZ9-F1
#
_entry.id   AF-A0A3D4PGZ9-F1
#
_cell.length_a   1.000
_cell.length_b   1.000
_cell.length_c   1.000
_cell.angle_alpha   90.00
_cell.angle_beta   90.00
_cell.angle_gamma   90.00
#
_symmetry.space_group_name_H-M   'P 1'
#
loop_
_entity.id
_entity.type
_entity.pdbx_description
1 polymer ?
#
loop_
_entity_poly.entity_id
_entity_poly.type
_entity_poly.pdbx_seq_one_letter_code
_entity_poly.pdbx_strand_id
1 'polypeptide(L)'
;MENVLSTLETATYPMTPAILEQLKQFSEADFVVFNQNDEVSGTTLVEMASNEHRLSAKSLTPYDRNSLEQRTLFEFQGRRYFAGLISKRSGVRTESVLVLYPESEWAVERWQAIFPPVFIGGLLLILTIFASLWISQRIARRIQTVQHQVARLAGGNYSASPKPAINDELQDLAEDLNQLSVVLDQSMKSVRSNERSSMLAQLSGGLAHQLRNSLTGARVSIQLHQRRCATGNDEAIAVAIRQLTLTEEQIKALLRLTRGESDKPESDQLDQILNDVISLVQPMCEHHKTRFTSDRLEIDQEIRDANALRGALLNLLLNAIEAAGPG
;
A
#
# COMPACT_ATOMS: atom_id res chain seq x y z
N MET A 1 -56.03 10.57 20.65
CA MET A 1 -57.35 11.12 20.29
C MET A 1 -58.21 10.10 19.52
N GLU A 2 -57.79 9.57 18.36
CA GLU A 2 -58.59 8.61 17.57
C GLU A 2 -59.09 7.37 18.34
N ASN A 3 -58.24 6.75 19.18
CA ASN A 3 -58.66 5.61 20.01
C ASN A 3 -59.72 5.97 21.06
N VAL A 4 -59.75 7.22 21.55
CA VAL A 4 -60.74 7.68 22.53
C VAL A 4 -62.06 7.97 21.83
N LEU A 5 -62.03 8.58 20.65
CA LEU A 5 -63.22 8.85 19.84
C LEU A 5 -63.93 7.55 19.42
N SER A 6 -63.20 6.57 18.87
CA SER A 6 -63.79 5.30 18.40
C SER A 6 -64.35 4.44 19.54
N THR A 7 -63.71 4.49 20.72
CA THR A 7 -64.19 3.78 21.92
C THR A 7 -65.47 4.42 22.47
N LEU A 8 -65.59 5.75 22.42
CA LEU A 8 -66.78 6.47 22.88
C LEU A 8 -67.97 6.33 21.92
N GLU A 9 -67.72 6.17 20.61
CA GLU A 9 -68.75 5.86 19.62
C GLU A 9 -69.41 4.49 19.86
N THR A 10 -68.65 3.51 20.32
CA THR A 10 -69.10 2.11 20.49
C THR A 10 -69.56 1.78 21.91
N ALA A 11 -69.18 2.56 22.92
CA ALA A 11 -69.57 2.32 24.31
C ALA A 11 -71.09 2.41 24.51
N THR A 12 -71.70 1.50 25.29
CA THR A 12 -73.17 1.50 25.53
C THR A 12 -73.58 2.13 26.88
N TYR A 13 -72.61 2.58 27.68
CA TYR A 13 -72.85 3.11 29.03
C TYR A 13 -73.38 4.57 29.03
N PRO A 14 -74.18 4.97 30.03
CA PRO A 14 -74.66 6.33 30.20
C PRO A 14 -73.52 7.27 30.64
N MET A 15 -73.44 8.47 30.04
CA MET A 15 -72.39 9.45 30.33
C MET A 15 -72.69 10.25 31.60
N THR A 16 -72.59 9.58 32.75
CA THR A 16 -72.74 10.23 34.06
C THR A 16 -71.48 11.03 34.43
N PRO A 17 -71.59 12.07 35.29
CA PRO A 17 -70.44 12.88 35.71
C PRO A 17 -69.27 12.05 36.28
N ALA A 18 -69.55 10.98 37.02
CA ALA A 18 -68.53 10.08 37.56
C ALA A 18 -67.75 9.33 36.46
N ILE A 19 -68.44 8.91 35.39
CA ILE A 19 -67.82 8.24 34.25
C ILE A 19 -66.98 9.23 33.44
N LEU A 20 -67.44 10.47 33.28
CA LEU A 20 -66.69 11.53 32.59
C LEU A 20 -65.38 11.87 33.32
N GLU A 21 -65.42 11.97 34.65
CA GLU A 21 -64.24 12.25 35.47
C GLU A 21 -63.22 11.10 35.43
N GLN A 22 -63.71 9.86 35.44
CA GLN A 22 -62.88 8.67 35.24
C GLN A 22 -62.26 8.65 33.83
N LEU A 23 -63.03 9.00 32.80
CA LEU A 23 -62.50 9.10 31.43
C LEU A 23 -61.43 10.19 31.32
N LYS A 24 -61.62 11.37 31.93
CA LYS A 24 -60.60 12.43 31.97
C LYS A 24 -59.30 11.97 32.58
N GLN A 25 -59.35 11.19 33.67
CA GLN A 25 -58.17 10.66 34.33
C GLN A 25 -57.38 9.67 33.44
N PHE A 26 -58.06 8.94 32.55
CA PHE A 26 -57.42 7.97 31.67
C PHE A 26 -57.00 8.52 30.31
N SER A 27 -57.74 9.47 29.75
CA SER A 27 -57.49 10.00 28.41
C SER A 27 -56.86 11.37 28.40
N GLU A 28 -56.66 12.00 29.57
CA GLU A 28 -56.16 13.38 29.74
C GLU A 28 -56.91 14.40 28.87
N ALA A 29 -58.17 14.07 28.55
CA ALA A 29 -59.04 14.87 27.72
C ALA A 29 -60.18 15.39 28.59
N ASP A 30 -60.59 16.61 28.32
CA ASP A 30 -61.80 17.16 28.89
C ASP A 30 -63.01 16.77 28.04
N PHE A 31 -64.14 16.53 28.69
CA PHE A 31 -65.37 16.08 28.06
C PHE A 31 -66.52 17.01 28.41
N VAL A 32 -67.33 17.34 27.40
CA VAL A 32 -68.58 18.11 27.55
C VAL A 32 -69.69 17.35 26.85
N VAL A 33 -70.78 17.03 27.57
CA VAL A 33 -71.92 16.28 27.04
C VAL A 33 -73.10 17.23 26.87
N PHE A 34 -73.71 17.22 25.69
CA PHE A 34 -74.90 17.99 25.34
C PHE A 34 -76.14 17.08 25.23
N ASN A 35 -77.26 17.54 25.79
CA ASN A 35 -78.56 16.89 25.71
C ASN A 35 -79.30 17.29 24.41
N GLN A 36 -80.48 16.71 24.13
CA GLN A 36 -81.27 16.97 22.92
C GLN A 36 -81.65 18.44 22.68
N ASN A 37 -81.69 19.25 23.74
CA ASN A 37 -81.98 20.68 23.70
C ASN A 37 -80.71 21.53 23.50
N ASP A 38 -79.57 20.91 23.18
CA ASP A 38 -78.27 21.57 23.01
C ASP A 38 -77.71 22.21 24.29
N GLU A 39 -78.22 21.77 25.45
CA GLU A 39 -77.78 22.19 26.78
C GLU A 39 -76.75 21.21 27.36
N VAL A 40 -75.78 21.73 28.10
CA VAL A 40 -74.74 20.92 28.76
C VAL A 40 -75.38 20.05 29.85
N SER A 41 -75.35 18.73 29.65
CA SER A 41 -75.84 17.73 30.60
C SER A 41 -74.77 17.25 31.59
N GLY A 42 -73.49 17.44 31.26
CA GLY A 42 -72.36 17.06 32.09
C GLY A 42 -71.05 17.56 31.50
N THR A 43 -70.09 17.96 32.34
CA THR A 43 -68.79 18.47 31.90
C THR A 43 -67.71 18.12 32.91
N THR A 44 -66.49 17.84 32.43
CA THR A 44 -65.29 17.70 33.28
C THR A 44 -64.52 19.01 33.44
N LEU A 45 -64.92 20.06 32.71
CA LEU A 45 -64.52 21.44 32.98
C LEU A 45 -65.42 21.99 34.08
N VAL A 46 -64.95 21.90 35.32
CA VAL A 46 -65.66 22.40 36.52
C VAL A 46 -66.08 23.88 36.35
N GLU A 47 -65.26 24.68 35.67
CA GLU A 47 -65.53 26.11 35.41
C GLU A 47 -66.64 26.36 34.37
N MET A 48 -66.94 25.39 33.50
CA MET A 48 -68.07 25.46 32.57
C MET A 48 -69.41 25.08 33.22
N ALA A 49 -69.39 24.36 34.34
CA ALA A 49 -70.61 23.97 35.07
C ALA A 49 -71.20 25.13 35.90
N SER A 50 -70.38 26.13 36.23
CA SER A 50 -70.72 27.18 37.21
C SER A 50 -71.10 28.55 36.63
N ASN A 51 -70.92 28.79 35.33
CA ASN A 51 -71.30 30.07 34.69
C ASN A 51 -72.62 29.95 33.92
N GLU A 52 -73.59 30.82 34.20
CA GLU A 52 -74.89 30.95 33.50
C GLU A 52 -74.80 31.31 32.00
N HIS A 53 -73.59 31.29 31.41
CA HIS A 53 -73.42 31.41 29.97
C HIS A 53 -73.76 30.08 29.32
N ARG A 54 -75.04 29.96 28.91
CA ARG A 54 -75.55 28.90 28.04
C ARG A 54 -74.73 28.83 26.75
N LEU A 55 -73.65 28.04 26.75
CA LEU A 55 -73.08 27.46 25.55
C LEU A 55 -74.14 26.53 24.96
N SER A 56 -75.05 27.10 24.17
CA SER A 56 -75.92 26.32 23.30
C SER A 56 -75.01 25.72 22.24
N ALA A 57 -75.12 24.42 21.95
CA ALA A 57 -74.29 23.81 20.92
C ALA A 57 -74.50 24.43 19.50
N LYS A 58 -75.48 25.33 19.33
CA LYS A 58 -75.65 26.25 18.19
C LYS A 58 -74.63 27.38 18.09
N SER A 59 -74.01 27.79 19.19
CA SER A 59 -72.95 28.81 19.22
C SER A 59 -71.58 28.24 18.85
N LEU A 60 -71.45 26.92 18.89
CA LEU A 60 -70.41 26.17 18.20
C LEU A 60 -70.90 26.01 16.75
N THR A 61 -70.36 26.80 15.83
CA THR A 61 -70.77 26.80 14.41
C THR A 61 -70.89 25.37 13.84
N PRO A 62 -71.93 25.08 13.03
CA PRO A 62 -72.20 23.72 12.55
C PRO A 62 -71.12 23.35 11.55
N TYR A 63 -70.17 22.50 11.92
CA TYR A 63 -69.17 22.04 10.98
C TYR A 63 -69.01 20.53 11.01
N ASP A 64 -69.50 19.97 9.90
CA ASP A 64 -69.35 18.64 9.34
C ASP A 64 -69.28 17.45 10.30
N ARG A 65 -70.45 16.85 10.57
CA ARG A 65 -70.63 15.64 11.38
C ARG A 65 -69.88 14.40 10.87
N ASN A 66 -69.20 14.48 9.72
CA ASN A 66 -68.63 13.33 9.00
C ASN A 66 -67.16 13.46 8.56
N SER A 67 -66.40 14.50 8.95
CA SER A 67 -64.97 14.58 8.59
C SER A 67 -64.06 14.66 9.82
N LEU A 68 -63.40 13.54 10.11
CA LEU A 68 -62.34 13.39 11.12
C LEU A 68 -61.04 14.14 10.78
N GLU A 69 -60.99 14.88 9.67
CA GLU A 69 -59.76 15.50 9.15
C GLU A 69 -59.58 16.98 9.51
N GLN A 70 -60.62 17.68 9.98
CA GLN A 70 -60.49 19.09 10.38
C GLN A 70 -60.26 19.22 11.88
N ARG A 71 -58.99 19.28 12.28
CA ARG A 71 -58.56 19.61 13.64
C ARG A 71 -58.95 21.04 13.98
N THR A 72 -60.04 21.22 14.70
CA THR A 72 -60.48 22.55 15.13
C THR A 72 -59.78 22.92 16.43
N LEU A 73 -58.99 24.01 16.39
CA LEU A 73 -58.49 24.66 17.60
C LEU A 73 -59.67 25.39 18.27
N PHE A 74 -60.06 24.92 19.44
CA PHE A 74 -61.00 25.58 20.34
C PHE A 74 -60.21 26.37 21.37
N GLU A 75 -60.37 27.69 21.40
CA GLU A 75 -59.73 28.54 22.40
C GLU A 75 -60.73 28.89 23.51
N PHE A 76 -60.44 28.45 24.73
CA PHE A 76 -61.25 28.74 25.92
C PHE A 76 -60.35 29.32 27.01
N GLN A 77 -60.67 30.54 27.43
CA GLN A 77 -59.88 31.33 28.41
C GLN A 77 -58.37 31.35 28.14
N GLY A 78 -57.98 31.55 26.87
CA GLY A 78 -56.57 31.65 26.46
C GLY A 78 -55.81 30.32 26.39
N ARG A 79 -56.49 29.18 26.57
CA ARG A 79 -55.95 27.84 26.33
C ARG A 79 -56.54 27.25 25.06
N ARG A 80 -55.68 26.64 24.24
CA ARG A 80 -56.05 26.01 22.97
C ARG A 80 -56.24 24.52 23.16
N TYR A 81 -57.37 24.02 22.67
CA TYR A 81 -57.75 22.63 22.72
C TYR A 81 -58.01 22.12 21.31
N PHE A 82 -57.63 20.89 21.01
CA PHE A 82 -58.17 20.18 19.87
C PHE A 82 -59.53 19.62 20.25
N ALA A 83 -60.57 20.02 19.50
CA ALA A 83 -61.95 19.60 19.75
C ALA A 83 -62.40 18.53 18.75
N GLY A 84 -63.05 17.48 19.24
CA GLY A 84 -63.75 16.48 18.42
C GLY A 84 -65.17 16.27 18.93
N LEU A 85 -66.18 16.36 18.06
CA LEU A 85 -67.58 16.15 18.43
C LEU A 85 -68.05 14.79 17.98
N ILE A 86 -68.59 14.00 18.92
CA ILE A 86 -69.18 12.70 18.65
C ILE A 86 -70.67 12.77 18.95
N SER A 87 -71.52 12.33 18.01
CA SER A 87 -72.95 12.20 18.25
C SER A 87 -73.29 10.74 18.55
N LYS A 88 -73.82 10.46 19.74
CA LYS A 88 -74.22 9.12 20.16
C LYS A 88 -75.73 9.01 20.23
N ARG A 89 -76.28 7.91 19.73
CA ARG A 89 -77.73 7.61 19.77
C ARG A 89 -77.98 6.53 20.81
N SER A 90 -78.47 6.93 21.99
CA SER A 90 -78.82 6.01 23.08
C SER A 90 -80.35 5.89 23.16
N GLY A 91 -80.90 4.87 22.49
CA GLY A 91 -82.36 4.67 22.40
C GLY A 91 -83.06 5.84 21.67
N VAL A 92 -84.07 6.44 22.31
CA VAL A 92 -84.84 7.60 21.76
C VAL A 92 -84.08 8.92 21.93
N ARG A 93 -82.90 8.94 22.60
CA ARG A 93 -82.14 10.17 22.85
C ARG A 93 -80.81 10.26 22.12
N THR A 94 -80.59 11.38 21.44
CA THR A 94 -79.31 11.79 20.87
C THR A 94 -78.56 12.66 21.87
N GLU A 95 -77.39 12.21 22.30
CA GLU A 95 -76.47 12.97 23.15
C GLU A 95 -75.21 13.25 22.33
N SER A 96 -74.73 14.49 22.34
CA SER A 96 -73.49 14.86 21.65
C SER A 96 -72.38 15.06 22.67
N VAL A 97 -71.25 14.39 22.51
CA VAL A 97 -70.08 14.49 23.40
C VAL A 97 -68.97 15.24 22.66
N LEU A 98 -68.57 16.37 23.21
CA LEU A 98 -67.42 17.15 22.77
C LEU A 98 -66.21 16.74 23.61
N VAL A 99 -65.19 16.21 22.93
CA VAL A 99 -63.90 15.83 23.51
C VAL A 99 -62.91 16.95 23.23
N LEU A 100 -62.27 17.48 24.27
CA LEU A 100 -61.33 18.59 24.25
C LEU A 100 -59.96 18.11 24.72
N TYR A 101 -58.94 18.19 23.88
CA TYR A 101 -57.58 17.75 24.19
C TYR A 101 -56.63 18.96 24.24
N PRO A 102 -55.96 19.26 25.37
CA PRO A 102 -55.12 20.46 25.49
C PRO A 102 -53.90 20.41 24.55
N GLU A 103 -53.67 21.47 23.77
CA GLU A 103 -52.54 21.55 22.81
C GLU A 103 -51.16 21.53 23.51
N SER A 104 -51.09 22.02 24.74
CA SER A 104 -49.84 22.16 25.51
C SER A 104 -49.18 20.84 25.86
N GLU A 105 -49.94 19.75 25.98
CA GLU A 105 -49.42 18.43 26.34
C GLU A 105 -48.95 17.66 25.09
N TRP A 106 -49.55 17.96 23.93
CA TRP A 106 -49.22 17.34 22.65
C TRP A 106 -47.80 17.66 22.13
N ALA A 107 -47.31 18.88 22.42
CA ALA A 107 -45.99 19.30 21.98
C ALA A 107 -44.87 18.66 22.80
N VAL A 108 -45.03 18.55 24.12
CA VAL A 108 -43.94 18.14 25.03
C VAL A 108 -43.67 16.63 24.93
N GLU A 109 -44.69 15.79 24.81
CA GLU A 109 -44.53 14.33 24.72
C GLU A 109 -43.81 13.89 23.43
N ARG A 110 -44.14 14.54 22.31
CA ARG A 110 -43.57 14.18 21.01
C ARG A 110 -42.09 14.53 20.91
N TRP A 111 -41.65 15.64 21.52
CA TRP A 111 -40.23 15.98 21.56
C TRP A 111 -39.43 14.98 22.39
N GLN A 112 -39.97 14.45 23.48
CA GLN A 112 -39.28 13.44 24.29
C GLN A 112 -39.18 12.08 23.58
N ALA A 113 -40.15 11.70 22.75
CA ALA A 113 -40.11 10.45 22.00
C ALA A 113 -39.19 10.51 20.76
N ILE A 114 -39.08 11.67 20.10
CA ILE A 114 -38.30 11.82 18.85
C ILE A 114 -36.82 12.11 19.12
N PHE A 115 -36.49 12.83 20.18
CA PHE A 115 -35.11 13.29 20.42
C PHE A 115 -34.09 12.15 20.61
N PRO A 116 -34.36 11.09 21.40
CA PRO A 116 -33.40 10.01 21.61
C PRO A 116 -32.98 9.27 20.32
N PRO A 117 -33.89 8.78 19.45
CA PRO A 117 -33.48 8.09 18.23
C PRO A 117 -32.78 9.01 17.23
N VAL A 118 -33.20 10.28 17.11
CA VAL A 118 -32.53 11.26 16.24
C VAL A 118 -31.12 11.55 16.72
N PHE A 119 -30.93 11.70 18.02
CA PHE A 119 -29.60 11.93 18.60
C PHE A 119 -28.68 10.73 18.37
N ILE A 120 -29.15 9.51 18.61
CA ILE A 120 -28.38 8.28 18.37
C ILE A 120 -28.04 8.14 16.88
N GLY A 121 -29.01 8.39 16.00
CA GLY A 121 -28.80 8.36 14.55
C GLY A 121 -27.77 9.40 14.09
N GLY A 122 -27.86 10.63 14.61
CA GLY A 122 -26.90 11.69 14.34
C GLY A 122 -25.49 11.34 14.82
N LEU A 123 -25.36 10.77 16.03
CA LEU A 123 -24.09 10.32 16.57
C LEU A 123 -23.46 9.20 15.72
N LEU A 124 -24.25 8.22 15.28
CA LEU A 124 -23.81 7.16 14.37
C LEU A 124 -23.35 7.72 13.02
N LEU A 125 -24.08 8.69 12.48
CA LEU A 125 -23.73 9.33 11.21
C LEU A 125 -22.40 10.10 11.33
N ILE A 126 -22.21 10.85 12.41
CA ILE A 126 -20.93 11.53 12.66
C ILE A 126 -19.78 10.53 12.83
N LEU A 127 -20.00 9.44 13.58
CA LEU A 127 -18.99 8.40 13.80
C LEU A 127 -18.57 7.72 12.49
N THR A 128 -19.52 7.42 11.60
CA THR A 128 -19.25 6.82 10.29
C THR A 128 -18.50 7.77 9.36
N ILE A 129 -18.87 9.05 9.33
CA ILE A 129 -18.11 10.09 8.59
C ILE A 129 -16.69 10.19 9.13
N PHE A 130 -16.53 10.27 10.46
CA PHE A 130 -15.22 10.39 11.09
C PHE A 130 -14.35 9.16 10.81
N ALA A 131 -14.89 7.95 10.97
CA ALA A 131 -14.19 6.71 10.67
C ALA A 131 -13.78 6.62 9.19
N SER A 132 -14.67 7.03 8.28
CA SER A 132 -14.40 7.08 6.83
C SER A 132 -13.24 8.03 6.49
N LEU A 133 -13.26 9.25 7.04
CA LEU A 133 -12.18 10.22 6.84
C LEU A 133 -10.85 9.73 7.43
N TRP A 134 -10.90 9.08 8.61
CA TRP A 134 -9.72 8.53 9.25
C TRP A 134 -9.08 7.39 8.44
N ILE A 135 -9.89 6.44 7.96
CA ILE A 135 -9.45 5.35 7.08
C ILE A 135 -8.92 5.89 5.74
N SER A 136 -9.62 6.84 5.13
CA SER A 136 -9.20 7.47 3.87
C SER A 136 -7.82 8.11 4.00
N GLN A 137 -7.62 8.93 5.04
CA GLN A 137 -6.32 9.56 5.28
C GLN A 137 -5.22 8.54 5.60
N ARG A 138 -5.55 7.47 6.33
CA ARG A 138 -4.60 6.40 6.65
C ARG A 138 -4.11 5.68 5.40
N ILE A 139 -5.00 5.33 4.48
CA ILE A 139 -4.66 4.66 3.22
C ILE A 139 -3.86 5.60 2.31
N ALA A 140 -4.31 6.86 2.17
CA ALA A 140 -3.64 7.85 1.32
C ALA A 140 -2.17 8.07 1.72
N ARG A 141 -1.89 8.20 3.03
CA ARG A 141 -0.50 8.36 3.53
C ARG A 141 0.37 7.14 3.23
N ARG A 142 -0.20 5.92 3.30
CA ARG A 142 0.55 4.69 2.96
C ARG A 142 0.89 4.62 1.48
N ILE A 143 -0.07 4.94 0.61
CA ILE A 143 0.16 5.00 -0.84
C ILE A 143 1.26 6.01 -1.17
N GLN A 144 1.27 7.18 -0.53
CA GLN A 144 2.34 8.18 -0.71
C GLN A 144 3.72 7.63 -0.30
N THR A 145 3.77 6.81 0.76
CA THR A 145 5.04 6.21 1.21
C THR A 145 5.59 5.25 0.16
N VAL A 146 4.74 4.37 -0.39
CA VAL A 146 5.12 3.45 -1.47
C VAL A 146 5.51 4.22 -2.74
N GLN A 147 4.75 5.26 -3.11
CA GLN A 147 5.06 6.13 -4.24
C GLN A 147 6.43 6.80 -4.08
N HIS A 148 6.74 7.32 -2.89
CA HIS A 148 8.06 7.89 -2.60
C HIS A 148 9.17 6.84 -2.70
N GLN A 149 8.95 5.60 -2.28
CA GLN A 149 9.90 4.52 -2.45
C GLN A 149 10.17 4.25 -3.93
N VAL A 150 9.13 4.10 -4.75
CA VAL A 150 9.26 3.92 -6.21
C VAL A 150 10.00 5.10 -6.85
N ALA A 151 9.68 6.34 -6.46
CA ALA A 151 10.37 7.52 -6.97
C ALA A 151 11.87 7.52 -6.61
N ARG A 152 12.24 7.04 -5.41
CA ARG A 152 13.64 6.87 -5.00
C ARG A 152 14.34 5.79 -5.83
N LEU A 153 13.69 4.66 -6.11
CA LEU A 153 14.22 3.62 -6.99
C LEU A 153 14.46 4.16 -8.41
N ALA A 154 13.48 4.89 -8.95
CA ALA A 154 13.59 5.52 -10.27
C ALA A 154 14.71 6.58 -10.32
N GLY A 155 14.98 7.25 -9.20
CA GLY A 155 16.12 8.17 -9.04
C GLY A 155 17.48 7.50 -8.83
N GLY A 156 17.56 6.15 -8.90
CA GLY A 156 18.81 5.40 -8.76
C GLY A 156 19.25 5.14 -7.32
N ASN A 157 18.38 5.37 -6.34
CA ASN A 157 18.64 5.04 -4.94
C ASN A 157 17.98 3.70 -4.58
N TYR A 158 18.74 2.62 -4.71
CA TYR A 158 18.28 1.23 -4.50
C TYR A 158 18.37 0.75 -3.04
N SER A 159 18.43 1.67 -2.06
CA SER A 159 18.53 1.30 -0.65
C SER A 159 17.20 0.70 -0.16
N ALA A 160 17.25 -0.48 0.48
CA ALA A 160 16.09 -1.11 1.07
C ALA A 160 15.47 -0.23 2.17
N SER A 161 14.14 -0.15 2.21
CA SER A 161 13.38 0.57 3.24
C SER A 161 12.93 -0.38 4.37
N PRO A 162 12.75 0.11 5.60
CA PRO A 162 12.25 -0.68 6.72
C PRO A 162 10.87 -1.31 6.43
N LYS A 163 10.66 -2.56 6.86
CA LYS A 163 9.39 -3.28 6.68
C LYS A 163 8.25 -2.55 7.44
N PRO A 164 7.11 -2.26 6.80
CA PRO A 164 5.98 -1.64 7.48
C PRO A 164 5.37 -2.57 8.55
N ALA A 165 4.88 -1.97 9.64
CA ALA A 165 4.49 -2.67 10.87
C ALA A 165 3.10 -3.35 10.86
N ILE A 166 2.37 -3.31 9.75
CA ILE A 166 1.02 -3.87 9.64
C ILE A 166 1.00 -4.86 8.48
N ASN A 167 0.36 -6.01 8.70
CA ASN A 167 0.24 -7.07 7.70
C ASN A 167 -1.02 -6.85 6.86
N ASP A 168 -0.87 -6.11 5.77
CA ASP A 168 -1.87 -5.86 4.73
C ASP A 168 -1.24 -6.02 3.33
N GLU A 169 -2.04 -5.95 2.26
CA GLU A 169 -1.57 -6.09 0.88
C GLU A 169 -0.53 -5.02 0.49
N LEU A 170 -0.54 -3.88 1.17
CA LEU A 170 0.47 -2.83 0.99
C LEU A 170 1.82 -3.23 1.58
N GLN A 171 1.86 -4.10 2.60
CA GLN A 171 3.11 -4.66 3.13
C GLN A 171 3.74 -5.62 2.13
N ASP A 172 2.93 -6.50 1.53
CA ASP A 172 3.41 -7.44 0.50
C ASP A 172 4.03 -6.66 -0.67
N LEU A 173 3.34 -5.61 -1.14
CA LEU A 173 3.87 -4.72 -2.17
C LEU A 173 5.17 -4.02 -1.78
N ALA A 174 5.30 -3.57 -0.51
CA ALA A 174 6.52 -2.95 -0.02
C ALA A 174 7.69 -3.96 0.06
N GLU A 175 7.40 -5.23 0.36
CA GLU A 175 8.37 -6.33 0.38
C GLU A 175 8.85 -6.66 -1.03
N ASP A 176 7.95 -6.75 -2.00
CA ASP A 176 8.28 -6.95 -3.42
C ASP A 176 9.15 -5.80 -3.96
N LEU A 177 8.82 -4.55 -3.62
CA LEU A 177 9.63 -3.39 -4.00
C LEU A 177 11.02 -3.41 -3.37
N ASN A 178 11.14 -3.90 -2.13
CA ASN A 178 12.43 -4.08 -1.48
C ASN A 178 13.27 -5.16 -2.18
N GLN A 179 12.68 -6.30 -2.55
CA GLN A 179 13.37 -7.34 -3.32
C GLN A 179 13.84 -6.78 -4.67
N LEU A 180 12.97 -6.05 -5.38
CA LEU A 180 13.32 -5.40 -6.63
C LEU A 180 14.45 -4.38 -6.47
N SER A 181 14.47 -3.63 -5.36
CA SER A 181 15.57 -2.71 -5.04
C SER A 181 16.91 -3.44 -4.93
N VAL A 182 16.95 -4.58 -4.23
CA VAL A 182 18.16 -5.40 -4.08
C VAL A 182 18.61 -5.95 -5.43
N VAL A 183 17.68 -6.46 -6.24
CA VAL A 183 17.98 -7.00 -7.58
C VAL A 183 18.54 -5.91 -8.50
N LEU A 184 17.95 -4.71 -8.49
CA LEU A 184 18.44 -3.58 -9.28
C LEU A 184 19.83 -3.12 -8.86
N ASP A 185 20.10 -3.02 -7.54
CA ASP A 185 21.42 -2.64 -7.03
C ASP A 185 22.51 -3.64 -7.48
N GLN A 186 22.21 -4.93 -7.37
CA GLN A 186 23.13 -6.00 -7.81
C GLN A 186 23.36 -5.96 -9.32
N SER A 187 22.29 -5.79 -10.11
CA SER A 187 22.38 -5.71 -11.57
C SER A 187 23.22 -4.51 -12.00
N MET A 188 22.98 -3.32 -11.43
CA MET A 188 23.74 -2.11 -11.75
C MET A 188 25.21 -2.22 -11.35
N LYS A 189 25.54 -2.87 -10.23
CA LYS A 189 26.93 -3.16 -9.85
C LYS A 189 27.60 -4.09 -10.84
N SER A 190 26.90 -5.15 -11.28
CA SER A 190 27.38 -6.11 -12.27
C SER A 190 27.63 -5.46 -13.64
N VAL A 191 26.69 -4.64 -14.12
CA VAL A 191 26.86 -3.88 -15.38
C VAL A 191 28.10 -2.98 -15.30
N ARG A 192 28.26 -2.23 -14.20
CA ARG A 192 29.43 -1.35 -14.03
C ARG A 192 30.75 -2.11 -13.95
N SER A 193 30.79 -3.28 -13.30
CA SER A 193 32.01 -4.10 -13.29
C SER A 193 32.30 -4.63 -14.69
N ASN A 194 31.29 -5.10 -15.42
CA ASN A 194 31.47 -5.66 -16.76
C ASN A 194 31.90 -4.59 -17.77
N GLU A 195 31.32 -3.40 -17.72
CA GLU A 195 31.76 -2.27 -18.55
C GLU A 195 33.22 -1.90 -18.29
N ARG A 196 33.63 -1.84 -17.01
CA ARG A 196 35.02 -1.56 -16.64
C ARG A 196 35.96 -2.65 -17.15
N SER A 197 35.65 -3.92 -16.92
CA SER A 197 36.45 -5.04 -17.39
C SER A 197 36.52 -5.07 -18.91
N SER A 198 35.42 -4.83 -19.62
CA SER A 198 35.37 -4.78 -21.08
C SER A 198 36.21 -3.63 -21.65
N MET A 199 36.10 -2.42 -21.08
CA MET A 199 36.96 -1.30 -21.48
C MET A 199 38.44 -1.62 -21.24
N LEU A 200 38.79 -2.20 -20.09
CA LEU A 200 40.15 -2.63 -19.80
C LEU A 200 40.63 -3.70 -20.79
N ALA A 201 39.80 -4.69 -21.11
CA ALA A 201 40.11 -5.73 -22.08
C ALA A 201 40.38 -5.17 -23.48
N GLN A 202 39.54 -4.22 -23.93
CA GLN A 202 39.66 -3.58 -25.24
C GLN A 202 40.93 -2.72 -25.33
N LEU A 203 41.22 -1.92 -24.30
CA LEU A 203 42.43 -1.10 -24.21
C LEU A 203 43.68 -1.98 -24.16
N SER A 204 43.65 -3.02 -23.34
CA SER A 204 44.73 -3.99 -23.23
C SER A 204 45.01 -4.67 -24.56
N GLY A 205 43.99 -5.09 -25.32
CA GLY A 205 44.20 -5.77 -26.59
C GLY A 205 44.97 -4.93 -27.62
N GLY A 206 44.63 -3.65 -27.76
CA GLY A 206 45.31 -2.73 -28.68
C GLY A 206 46.68 -2.28 -28.17
N LEU A 207 46.78 -1.91 -26.90
CA LEU A 207 48.04 -1.47 -26.27
C LEU A 207 49.07 -2.61 -26.20
N ALA A 208 48.63 -3.84 -25.95
CA ALA A 208 49.49 -5.03 -25.98
C ALA A 208 50.31 -5.14 -27.25
N HIS A 209 49.62 -4.98 -28.37
CA HIS A 209 50.21 -5.19 -29.68
C HIS A 209 51.20 -4.07 -29.98
N GLN A 210 50.85 -2.83 -29.66
CA GLN A 210 51.75 -1.68 -29.83
C GLN A 210 52.96 -1.74 -28.92
N LEU A 211 52.78 -2.10 -27.64
CA LEU A 211 53.87 -2.25 -26.68
C LEU A 211 54.84 -3.34 -27.12
N ARG A 212 54.32 -4.54 -27.46
CA ARG A 212 55.15 -5.64 -28.00
C ARG A 212 55.95 -5.20 -29.23
N ASN A 213 55.30 -4.50 -30.17
CA ASN A 213 55.97 -4.03 -31.38
C ASN A 213 57.09 -3.01 -31.06
N SER A 214 56.85 -2.07 -30.13
CA SER A 214 57.86 -1.09 -29.71
C SER A 214 59.03 -1.71 -28.94
N LEU A 215 58.76 -2.68 -28.05
CA LEU A 215 59.76 -3.41 -27.28
C LEU A 215 60.61 -4.33 -28.16
N THR A 216 59.98 -5.05 -29.08
CA THR A 216 60.68 -5.87 -30.07
C THR A 216 61.56 -4.99 -30.97
N GLY A 217 61.05 -3.83 -31.42
CA GLY A 217 61.83 -2.87 -32.23
C GLY A 217 63.04 -2.29 -31.48
N ALA A 218 62.87 -1.94 -30.20
CA ALA A 218 63.96 -1.48 -29.33
C ALA A 218 65.02 -2.59 -29.15
N ARG A 219 64.58 -3.82 -28.89
CA ARG A 219 65.47 -4.99 -28.74
C ARG A 219 66.29 -5.25 -30.00
N VAL A 220 65.67 -5.26 -31.18
CA VAL A 220 66.36 -5.48 -32.45
C VAL A 220 67.38 -4.37 -32.72
N SER A 221 67.02 -3.12 -32.44
CA SER A 221 67.93 -1.96 -32.63
C SER A 221 69.17 -2.07 -31.75
N ILE A 222 68.98 -2.45 -30.48
CA ILE A 222 70.07 -2.66 -29.52
C ILE A 222 70.95 -3.86 -29.94
N GLN A 223 70.35 -4.98 -30.35
CA GLN A 223 71.08 -6.15 -30.85
C GLN A 223 71.89 -5.84 -32.12
N LEU A 224 71.35 -5.01 -33.03
CA LEU A 224 72.04 -4.58 -34.24
C LEU A 224 73.22 -3.65 -33.91
N HIS A 225 73.05 -2.76 -32.93
CA HIS A 225 74.12 -1.91 -32.43
C HIS A 225 75.25 -2.74 -31.82
N GLN A 226 74.91 -3.71 -30.96
CA GLN A 226 75.87 -4.65 -30.36
C GLN A 226 76.69 -5.41 -31.42
N ARG A 227 76.05 -5.85 -32.52
CA ARG A 227 76.74 -6.53 -33.63
C ARG A 227 77.67 -5.61 -34.43
N ARG A 228 77.36 -4.30 -34.53
CA ARG A 228 78.15 -3.32 -35.29
C ARG A 228 79.34 -2.76 -34.51
N CYS A 229 79.24 -2.67 -33.19
CA CYS A 229 80.24 -2.06 -32.31
C CYS A 229 80.99 -3.10 -31.46
N ALA A 230 81.58 -4.12 -32.09
CA ALA A 230 82.18 -5.30 -31.42
C ALA A 230 83.47 -5.04 -30.58
N THR A 231 83.69 -3.82 -30.11
CA THR A 231 84.91 -3.39 -29.41
C THR A 231 84.58 -2.84 -28.02
N GLY A 232 84.31 -3.73 -27.07
CA GLY A 232 84.09 -3.38 -25.66
C GLY A 232 83.18 -4.37 -24.95
N ASN A 233 83.49 -4.73 -23.71
CA ASN A 233 82.66 -5.58 -22.87
C ASN A 233 81.35 -4.86 -22.54
N ASP A 234 80.33 -5.03 -23.39
CA ASP A 234 79.10 -4.23 -23.39
C ASP A 234 78.05 -4.80 -22.43
N GLU A 235 78.43 -4.93 -21.16
CA GLU A 235 77.57 -5.42 -20.08
C GLU A 235 76.27 -4.61 -19.98
N ALA A 236 76.34 -3.30 -20.24
CA ALA A 236 75.19 -2.39 -20.26
C ALA A 236 74.16 -2.76 -21.35
N ILE A 237 74.61 -3.20 -22.52
CA ILE A 237 73.72 -3.66 -23.61
C ILE A 237 73.02 -4.97 -23.22
N ALA A 238 73.76 -5.90 -22.62
CA ALA A 238 73.19 -7.15 -22.13
C ALA A 238 72.13 -6.92 -21.03
N VAL A 239 72.38 -5.98 -20.11
CA VAL A 239 71.40 -5.55 -19.10
C VAL A 239 70.17 -4.91 -19.75
N ALA A 240 70.35 -4.04 -20.75
CA ALA A 240 69.23 -3.39 -21.45
C ALA A 240 68.33 -4.39 -22.20
N ILE A 241 68.92 -5.38 -22.89
CA ILE A 241 68.17 -6.46 -23.53
C ILE A 241 67.39 -7.27 -22.48
N ARG A 242 68.02 -7.59 -21.34
CA ARG A 242 67.36 -8.35 -20.27
C ARG A 242 66.20 -7.57 -19.63
N GLN A 243 66.35 -6.26 -19.44
CA GLN A 243 65.26 -5.42 -18.94
C GLN A 243 64.10 -5.31 -19.93
N LEU A 244 64.37 -5.21 -21.24
CA LEU A 244 63.31 -5.25 -22.26
C LEU A 244 62.55 -6.58 -22.22
N THR A 245 63.23 -7.72 -22.09
CA THR A 245 62.58 -9.03 -21.96
C THR A 245 61.65 -9.10 -20.74
N LEU A 246 62.14 -8.68 -19.56
CA LEU A 246 61.36 -8.63 -18.33
C LEU A 246 60.12 -7.73 -18.47
N THR A 247 60.27 -6.58 -19.14
CA THR A 247 59.16 -5.65 -19.37
C THR A 247 58.12 -6.27 -20.32
N GLU A 248 58.55 -7.01 -21.35
CA GLU A 248 57.68 -7.76 -22.27
C GLU A 248 56.87 -8.84 -21.54
N GLU A 249 57.48 -9.54 -20.58
CA GLU A 249 56.84 -10.56 -19.75
C GLU A 249 55.83 -9.95 -18.77
N GLN A 250 56.18 -8.86 -18.10
CA GLN A 250 55.27 -8.11 -17.21
C GLN A 250 54.05 -7.59 -17.97
N ILE A 251 54.25 -7.06 -19.18
CA ILE A 251 53.16 -6.62 -20.04
C ILE A 251 52.29 -7.81 -20.43
N LYS A 252 52.86 -8.95 -20.84
CA LYS A 252 52.07 -10.17 -21.14
C LYS A 252 51.25 -10.64 -19.93
N ALA A 253 51.80 -10.61 -18.73
CA ALA A 253 51.09 -10.99 -17.51
C ALA A 253 49.93 -10.03 -17.19
N LEU A 254 50.17 -8.72 -17.26
CA LEU A 254 49.13 -7.69 -17.06
C LEU A 254 47.99 -7.83 -18.06
N LEU A 255 48.33 -8.10 -19.33
CA LEU A 255 47.35 -8.27 -20.40
C LEU A 255 46.50 -9.52 -20.24
N ARG A 256 47.08 -10.62 -19.73
CA ARG A 256 46.33 -11.85 -19.40
C ARG A 256 45.30 -11.58 -18.29
N LEU A 257 45.66 -10.80 -17.28
CA LEU A 257 44.73 -10.40 -16.21
C LEU A 257 43.56 -9.56 -16.73
N THR A 258 43.82 -8.66 -17.68
CA THR A 258 42.78 -7.79 -18.26
C THR A 258 41.95 -8.43 -19.37
N ARG A 259 42.41 -9.56 -19.96
CA ARG A 259 41.68 -10.29 -21.01
C ARG A 259 40.78 -11.40 -20.47
N GLY A 260 40.73 -11.60 -19.16
CA GLY A 260 39.73 -12.49 -18.56
C GLY A 260 38.33 -12.08 -19.01
N GLU A 261 37.61 -13.03 -19.64
CA GLU A 261 36.21 -12.97 -20.09
C GLU A 261 35.88 -12.51 -21.54
N SER A 262 36.76 -12.65 -22.54
CA SER A 262 36.32 -12.36 -23.94
C SER A 262 36.69 -13.34 -25.05
N ASP A 263 37.28 -14.50 -24.79
CA ASP A 263 37.18 -15.61 -25.74
C ASP A 263 36.07 -16.52 -25.26
N LYS A 264 35.18 -16.93 -26.18
CA LYS A 264 34.16 -17.92 -25.88
C LYS A 264 34.83 -19.08 -25.12
N PRO A 265 34.23 -19.60 -24.04
CA PRO A 265 34.73 -20.80 -23.39
C PRO A 265 34.82 -21.90 -24.44
N GLU A 266 36.02 -22.13 -24.97
CA GLU A 266 36.33 -23.32 -25.75
C GLU A 266 36.46 -24.44 -24.73
N SER A 267 35.53 -25.38 -24.83
CA SER A 267 35.55 -26.59 -24.04
C SER A 267 36.58 -27.52 -24.66
N ASP A 268 37.55 -27.96 -23.89
CA ASP A 268 38.63 -28.83 -24.38
C ASP A 268 38.97 -29.89 -23.33
N GLN A 269 39.53 -31.02 -23.77
CA GLN A 269 39.97 -32.08 -22.87
C GLN A 269 41.21 -31.65 -22.10
N LEU A 270 41.23 -31.92 -20.80
CA LEU A 270 42.33 -31.57 -19.91
C LEU A 270 43.69 -32.10 -20.42
N ASP A 271 43.72 -33.31 -20.97
CA ASP A 271 44.94 -33.89 -21.55
C ASP A 271 45.48 -33.10 -22.74
N GLN A 272 44.59 -32.55 -23.60
CA GLN A 272 44.98 -31.71 -24.72
C GLN A 272 45.54 -30.36 -24.23
N ILE A 273 44.89 -29.75 -23.24
CA ILE A 273 45.36 -28.51 -22.61
C ILE A 273 46.75 -28.71 -21.99
N LEU A 274 46.97 -29.82 -21.27
CA LEU A 274 48.25 -30.14 -20.67
C LEU A 274 49.34 -30.39 -21.72
N ASN A 275 49.02 -31.09 -22.82
CA ASN A 275 49.95 -31.30 -23.93
C ASN A 275 50.39 -29.98 -24.56
N ASP A 276 49.44 -29.10 -24.85
CA ASP A 276 49.70 -27.80 -25.45
C ASP A 276 50.60 -26.96 -24.54
N VAL A 277 50.28 -26.87 -23.25
CA VAL A 277 51.07 -26.10 -22.28
C VAL A 277 52.49 -26.65 -22.13
N ILE A 278 52.66 -27.97 -22.05
CA ILE A 278 53.99 -28.59 -21.92
C ILE A 278 54.83 -28.30 -23.17
N SER A 279 54.25 -28.44 -24.36
CA SER A 279 54.94 -28.17 -25.63
C SER A 279 55.44 -26.73 -25.75
N LEU A 280 54.72 -25.78 -25.16
CA LEU A 280 55.07 -24.36 -25.12
C LEU A 280 56.20 -24.05 -24.12
N VAL A 281 56.25 -24.78 -23.01
CA VAL A 281 57.17 -24.51 -21.90
C VAL A 281 58.52 -25.23 -22.09
N GLN A 282 58.54 -26.36 -22.80
CA GLN A 282 59.73 -27.19 -22.99
C GLN A 282 60.93 -26.44 -23.61
N PRO A 283 60.78 -25.59 -24.65
CA PRO A 283 61.89 -24.77 -25.16
C PRO A 283 62.44 -23.77 -24.14
N MET A 284 61.59 -23.29 -23.21
CA MET A 284 62.01 -22.35 -22.16
C MET A 284 62.80 -23.03 -21.05
N CYS A 285 62.44 -24.27 -20.70
CA CYS A 285 63.22 -25.12 -19.80
C CYS A 285 64.62 -25.39 -20.36
N GLU A 286 64.74 -25.70 -21.65
CA GLU A 286 66.03 -25.88 -22.32
C GLU A 286 66.88 -24.60 -22.27
N HIS A 287 66.27 -23.45 -22.52
CA HIS A 287 66.95 -22.15 -22.45
C HIS A 287 67.45 -21.82 -21.03
N HIS A 288 66.65 -22.14 -20.01
CA HIS A 288 67.00 -21.92 -18.60
C HIS A 288 67.85 -23.04 -18.00
N LYS A 289 68.14 -24.09 -18.79
CA LYS A 289 68.85 -25.31 -18.37
C LYS A 289 68.18 -25.99 -17.17
N THR A 290 66.86 -26.03 -17.18
CA THR A 290 66.03 -26.59 -16.11
C THR A 290 65.43 -27.91 -16.57
N ARG A 291 65.52 -28.97 -15.77
CA ARG A 291 64.93 -30.28 -16.09
C ARG A 291 63.43 -30.28 -15.86
N PHE A 292 62.65 -30.54 -16.91
CA PHE A 292 61.21 -30.74 -16.83
C PHE A 292 60.87 -32.23 -16.75
N THR A 293 60.12 -32.64 -15.72
CA THR A 293 59.59 -34.00 -15.54
C THR A 293 58.10 -33.96 -15.28
N SER A 294 57.35 -34.86 -15.89
CA SER A 294 55.88 -34.89 -15.81
C SER A 294 55.41 -36.30 -15.46
N ASP A 295 54.96 -36.49 -14.22
CA ASP A 295 54.27 -37.70 -13.80
C ASP A 295 52.76 -37.49 -14.01
N ARG A 296 52.21 -38.12 -15.05
CA ARG A 296 50.80 -37.93 -15.43
C ARG A 296 49.91 -39.00 -14.81
N LEU A 297 48.76 -38.56 -14.29
CA LEU A 297 47.56 -39.39 -14.23
C LEU A 297 46.75 -39.09 -15.49
N GLU A 298 46.23 -40.12 -16.16
CA GLU A 298 45.24 -39.96 -17.22
C GLU A 298 43.94 -39.45 -16.60
N ILE A 299 43.52 -38.25 -16.99
CA ILE A 299 42.32 -37.59 -16.46
C ILE A 299 41.44 -37.19 -17.63
N ASP A 300 40.39 -37.97 -17.86
CA ASP A 300 39.37 -37.67 -18.86
C ASP A 300 38.34 -36.69 -18.27
N GLN A 301 38.72 -35.41 -18.22
CA GLN A 301 37.83 -34.31 -17.89
C GLN A 301 37.80 -33.26 -18.99
N GLU A 302 36.59 -32.79 -19.27
CA GLU A 302 36.35 -31.68 -20.17
C GLU A 302 36.30 -30.36 -19.37
N ILE A 303 37.13 -29.40 -19.77
CA ILE A 303 37.27 -28.10 -19.11
C ILE A 303 36.52 -27.07 -19.94
N ARG A 304 35.45 -26.50 -19.37
CA ARG A 304 34.62 -25.49 -20.05
C ARG A 304 35.40 -24.24 -20.45
N ASP A 305 36.35 -23.79 -19.65
CA ASP A 305 37.19 -22.62 -19.95
C ASP A 305 38.65 -23.05 -20.12
N ALA A 306 38.92 -23.72 -21.24
CA ALA A 306 40.25 -24.23 -21.56
C ALA A 306 41.30 -23.11 -21.60
N ASN A 307 40.92 -21.92 -22.07
CA ASN A 307 41.80 -20.77 -22.21
C ASN A 307 42.23 -20.19 -20.85
N ALA A 308 41.32 -20.06 -19.89
CA ALA A 308 41.67 -19.63 -18.54
C ALA A 308 42.59 -20.64 -17.86
N LEU A 309 42.32 -21.94 -17.99
CA LEU A 309 43.16 -22.99 -17.41
C LEU A 309 44.55 -23.01 -18.05
N ARG A 310 44.63 -22.94 -19.38
CA ARG A 310 45.88 -22.86 -20.15
C ARG A 310 46.72 -21.67 -19.70
N GLY A 311 46.09 -20.51 -19.51
CA GLY A 311 46.72 -19.29 -19.00
C GLY A 311 47.26 -19.43 -17.57
N ALA A 312 46.48 -20.02 -16.67
CA ALA A 312 46.88 -20.27 -15.29
C ALA A 312 48.06 -21.25 -15.18
N LEU A 313 48.00 -22.36 -15.92
CA LEU A 313 49.06 -23.37 -15.98
C LEU A 313 50.36 -22.79 -16.54
N LEU A 314 50.30 -22.03 -17.64
CA LEU A 314 51.47 -21.34 -18.18
C LEU A 314 52.09 -20.38 -17.17
N ASN A 315 51.27 -19.64 -16.43
CA ASN A 315 51.78 -18.69 -15.44
C ASN A 315 52.48 -19.41 -14.27
N LEU A 316 51.88 -20.49 -13.78
CA LEU A 316 52.46 -21.34 -12.74
C LEU A 316 53.79 -21.97 -13.18
N LEU A 317 53.83 -22.54 -14.39
CA LEU A 317 55.02 -23.21 -14.89
C LEU A 317 56.15 -22.22 -15.19
N LEU A 318 55.85 -21.05 -15.73
CA LEU A 318 56.85 -19.99 -15.93
C LEU A 318 57.45 -19.55 -14.60
N ASN A 319 56.61 -19.28 -13.59
CA ASN A 319 57.08 -18.96 -12.25
C ASN A 319 57.93 -20.09 -11.64
N ALA A 320 57.57 -21.35 -11.89
CA ALA A 320 58.32 -22.51 -11.40
C ALA A 320 59.71 -22.61 -12.07
N ILE A 321 59.80 -22.36 -13.38
CA ILE A 321 61.08 -22.35 -14.12
C ILE A 321 61.99 -21.24 -13.61
N GLU A 322 61.44 -20.03 -13.44
CA GLU A 322 62.18 -18.89 -12.89
C GLU A 322 62.70 -19.17 -11.48
N ALA A 323 61.88 -19.82 -10.64
CA ALA A 323 62.25 -20.16 -9.27
C ALA A 323 63.24 -21.33 -9.17
N ALA A 324 63.16 -22.32 -10.07
CA ALA A 324 64.01 -23.51 -10.04
C ALA A 324 65.48 -23.23 -10.38
N GLY A 325 65.74 -22.25 -11.28
CA GLY A 325 67.09 -21.94 -11.74
C GLY A 325 67.71 -23.05 -12.62
N PRO A 326 69.02 -22.98 -12.93
CA PRO A 326 69.69 -23.97 -13.76
C PRO A 326 69.96 -25.29 -12.99
N GLY A 327 69.46 -26.41 -13.51
CA GLY A 327 69.55 -27.76 -12.91
C GLY A 327 68.77 -28.82 -13.69
#